data_AF-A0A350HEZ8-F1
#
_entry.id   AF-A0A350HEZ8-F1
#
_cell.length_a   1.000
_cell.length_b   1.000
_cell.length_c   1.000
_cell.angle_alpha   90.00
_cell.angle_beta   90.00
_cell.angle_gamma   90.00
#
_symmetry.space_group_name_H-M   'P 1'
#
loop_
_entity.id
_entity.type
_entity.pdbx_description
1 polymer ?
#
loop_
_entity_poly.entity_id
_entity_poly.type
_entity_poly.pdbx_seq_one_letter_code
_entity_poly.pdbx_strand_id
1 'polypeptide(L)'
;MNEYQQKLASHMLELPRYNSAKQQLHLFELIDTAGYAVHQLVITESASAVDRQLLLQLFCTQYLDMVDCSHEKLNSAFVDQKMWLWDFQSSKSRQIRYGLTSDVPLGQQLLIDSTKSRIVCMPSLDQWHNSSTAKKRYWQDFQRIFCT
;
A
#
# COMPACT_ATOMS: atom_id res chain seq x y z
N MET A 1 2.91 0.77 25.21
CA MET A 1 3.61 0.83 23.92
C MET A 1 4.45 -0.44 23.82
N ASN A 2 4.18 -1.30 22.83
CA ASN A 2 4.80 -2.63 22.71
C ASN A 2 6.24 -2.49 22.16
N GLU A 3 7.20 -3.31 22.63
CA GLU A 3 8.62 -3.32 22.20
C GLU A 3 8.82 -3.33 20.67
N TYR A 4 7.86 -3.90 19.92
CA TYR A 4 7.81 -3.91 18.47
C TYR A 4 7.61 -2.50 17.86
N GLN A 5 6.80 -1.65 18.51
CA GLN A 5 6.61 -0.25 18.12
C GLN A 5 7.85 0.60 18.45
N GLN A 6 8.60 0.27 19.52
CA GLN A 6 9.87 0.94 19.86
C GLN A 6 11.02 0.54 18.92
N LYS A 7 11.06 -0.70 18.42
CA LYS A 7 12.02 -1.12 17.40
C LYS A 7 11.75 -0.49 16.02
N LEU A 8 10.48 -0.33 15.64
CA LEU A 8 10.11 0.39 14.41
C LEU A 8 10.46 1.89 14.48
N ALA A 9 10.37 2.52 15.65
CA ALA A 9 10.68 3.94 15.82
C ALA A 9 12.19 4.26 15.86
N SER A 10 13.05 3.28 16.13
CA SER A 10 14.50 3.46 16.27
C SER A 10 15.31 3.07 15.02
N HIS A 11 14.65 2.49 14.01
CA HIS A 11 15.22 2.33 12.68
C HIS A 11 14.44 3.27 11.75
N MET A 12 14.93 4.50 11.61
CA MET A 12 14.69 5.24 10.38
C MET A 12 15.24 4.38 9.25
N LEU A 13 14.38 3.56 8.65
CA LEU A 13 14.69 2.82 7.46
C LEU A 13 14.95 3.89 6.39
N GLU A 14 16.23 4.13 6.08
CA GLU A 14 16.59 4.76 4.81
C GLU A 14 15.97 3.87 3.74
N LEU A 15 14.84 4.30 3.19
CA LEU A 15 14.21 3.56 2.12
C LEU A 15 15.26 3.43 1.02
N PRO A 16 15.61 2.21 0.60
CA PRO A 16 16.48 2.06 -0.56
C PRO A 16 15.79 2.76 -1.71
N ARG A 17 16.43 3.82 -2.26
CA ARG A 17 15.95 4.49 -3.46
C ARG A 17 15.65 3.41 -4.49
N TYR A 18 14.40 3.35 -4.92
CA TYR A 18 13.90 2.24 -5.71
C TYR A 18 14.78 2.02 -6.95
N ASN A 19 15.38 0.84 -7.06
CA ASN A 19 16.11 0.41 -8.25
C ASN A 19 15.13 -0.39 -9.13
N SER A 20 14.65 0.25 -10.20
CA SER A 20 13.61 -0.26 -11.11
C SER A 20 13.93 -1.57 -11.83
N ALA A 21 15.13 -2.10 -11.66
CA ALA A 21 15.63 -3.24 -12.41
C ALA A 21 15.19 -4.63 -11.90
N LYS A 22 14.48 -4.77 -10.76
CA LYS A 22 14.27 -6.11 -10.14
C LYS A 22 12.84 -6.51 -9.76
N GLN A 23 11.83 -5.64 -9.83
CA GLN A 23 10.44 -6.02 -9.57
C GLN A 23 9.51 -5.30 -10.55
N GLN A 24 8.68 -6.04 -11.28
CA GLN A 24 7.55 -5.43 -12.01
C GLN A 24 6.55 -4.96 -10.96
N LEU A 25 6.51 -3.65 -10.77
CA LEU A 25 5.58 -2.98 -9.87
C LEU A 25 4.65 -2.13 -10.69
N HIS A 26 3.39 -2.15 -10.27
CA HIS A 26 2.36 -1.30 -10.81
C HIS A 26 1.91 -0.34 -9.73
N LEU A 27 1.91 0.93 -10.08
CA LEU A 27 1.58 2.04 -9.20
C LEU A 27 0.41 2.78 -9.82
N PHE A 28 -0.63 2.95 -9.01
CA PHE A 28 -1.80 3.71 -9.41
C PHE A 28 -2.02 4.85 -8.43
N GLU A 29 -2.43 6.00 -8.96
CA GLU A 29 -2.99 7.07 -8.16
C GLU A 29 -4.51 7.02 -8.26
N LEU A 30 -5.18 7.19 -7.12
CA LEU A 30 -6.61 7.42 -7.10
C LEU A 30 -6.90 8.89 -7.42
N ILE A 31 -7.77 9.09 -8.40
CA ILE A 31 -8.30 10.40 -8.80
C ILE A 31 -9.81 10.41 -8.63
N ASP A 32 -10.39 11.58 -8.40
CA ASP A 32 -11.84 11.76 -8.44
C ASP A 32 -12.38 11.84 -9.87
N THR A 33 -13.71 11.94 -10.03
CA THR A 33 -14.36 12.06 -11.35
C THR A 33 -14.04 13.35 -12.09
N ALA A 34 -13.49 14.35 -11.41
CA ALA A 34 -13.02 15.59 -12.02
C ALA A 34 -11.52 15.52 -12.38
N GLY A 35 -10.85 14.40 -12.10
CA GLY A 35 -9.44 14.16 -12.42
C GLY A 35 -8.46 14.64 -11.36
N TYR A 36 -8.93 15.04 -10.17
CA TYR A 36 -8.05 15.50 -9.10
C TYR A 36 -7.55 14.35 -8.25
N ALA A 37 -6.25 14.38 -7.93
CA ALA A 37 -5.60 13.42 -7.04
C ALA A 37 -6.21 13.46 -5.63
N VAL A 38 -6.61 12.30 -5.09
CA VAL A 38 -7.18 12.21 -3.73
C VAL A 38 -6.14 11.82 -2.65
N HIS A 39 -4.85 12.01 -2.95
CA HIS A 39 -3.72 11.70 -2.07
C HIS A 39 -3.63 10.22 -1.63
N GLN A 40 -4.06 9.31 -2.51
CA GLN A 40 -3.96 7.87 -2.28
C GLN A 40 -3.24 7.19 -3.43
N LEU A 41 -2.27 6.34 -3.10
CA LEU A 41 -1.56 5.49 -4.05
C LEU A 41 -1.89 4.02 -3.78
N VAL A 42 -1.94 3.24 -4.84
CA VAL A 42 -2.09 1.79 -4.79
C VAL A 42 -0.84 1.16 -5.37
N ILE A 43 -0.28 0.20 -4.66
CA ILE A 43 0.90 -0.55 -5.08
C ILE A 43 0.52 -2.02 -5.23
N THR A 44 0.84 -2.61 -6.37
CA THR A 44 0.54 -4.01 -6.66
C THR A 44 1.62 -4.64 -7.56
N GLU A 45 1.70 -5.96 -7.53
CA GLU A 45 2.57 -6.78 -8.39
C GLU A 45 1.89 -7.12 -9.73
N SER A 46 0.58 -6.87 -9.87
CA SER A 46 -0.21 -7.12 -11.09
C SER A 46 -1.05 -5.89 -11.47
N ALA A 47 -1.11 -5.61 -12.77
CA ALA A 47 -1.99 -4.60 -13.39
C ALA A 47 -3.00 -5.21 -14.36
N SER A 48 -3.42 -6.46 -14.15
CA SER A 48 -4.47 -7.05 -14.99
C SER A 48 -5.76 -6.21 -14.92
N ALA A 49 -6.57 -6.22 -15.98
CA ALA A 49 -7.84 -5.50 -16.00
C ALA A 49 -8.80 -5.99 -14.89
N VAL A 50 -8.76 -7.29 -14.58
CA VAL A 50 -9.53 -7.91 -13.49
C VAL A 50 -9.08 -7.34 -12.14
N ASP A 51 -7.79 -7.20 -11.94
CA ASP A 51 -7.19 -6.65 -10.74
C ASP A 51 -7.52 -5.17 -10.56
N ARG A 52 -7.48 -4.38 -11.64
CA ARG A 52 -7.88 -2.97 -11.60
C ARG A 52 -9.36 -2.82 -11.26
N GLN A 53 -10.23 -3.64 -11.85
CA GLN A 53 -11.66 -3.63 -11.52
C GLN A 53 -11.92 -4.02 -10.06
N LEU A 54 -11.22 -5.04 -9.55
CA LEU A 54 -11.29 -5.43 -8.15
C LEU A 54 -10.85 -4.28 -7.23
N LEU A 55 -9.73 -3.63 -7.52
CA LEU A 55 -9.21 -2.52 -6.72
C LEU A 55 -10.23 -1.36 -6.66
N LEU A 56 -10.82 -0.98 -7.79
CA LEU A 56 -11.90 0.03 -7.82
C LEU A 56 -13.11 -0.39 -6.97
N GLN A 57 -13.50 -1.66 -7.01
CA GLN A 57 -14.58 -2.19 -6.17
C GLN A 57 -14.22 -2.12 -4.67
N LEU A 58 -12.97 -2.38 -4.30
CA LEU A 58 -12.53 -2.33 -2.91
C LEU A 58 -12.58 -0.93 -2.32
N PHE A 59 -12.26 0.08 -3.12
CA PHE A 59 -12.44 1.48 -2.71
C PHE A 59 -13.92 1.91 -2.69
N CYS A 60 -14.85 1.05 -3.14
CA CYS A 60 -16.30 1.23 -3.06
C CYS A 60 -16.80 2.56 -3.66
N THR A 61 -16.08 3.09 -4.64
CA THR A 61 -16.35 4.43 -5.14
C THR A 61 -16.91 4.38 -6.54
N GLN A 62 -18.12 4.89 -6.69
CA GLN A 62 -18.66 5.32 -7.99
C GLN A 62 -17.93 6.57 -8.52
N TYR A 63 -17.07 7.17 -7.69
CA TYR A 63 -16.50 8.50 -7.88
C TYR A 63 -14.97 8.55 -7.95
N LEU A 64 -14.28 7.40 -7.97
CA LEU A 64 -12.83 7.37 -8.17
C LEU A 64 -12.47 6.55 -9.40
N ASP A 65 -11.41 6.97 -10.07
CA ASP A 65 -10.69 6.19 -11.07
C ASP A 65 -9.23 5.99 -10.59
N MET A 66 -8.55 5.04 -11.23
CA MET A 66 -7.15 4.71 -11.02
C MET A 66 -6.35 5.04 -12.27
N VAL A 67 -5.34 5.89 -12.14
CA VAL A 67 -4.41 6.20 -13.24
C VAL A 67 -3.02 5.66 -12.93
N ASP A 68 -2.34 5.13 -13.95
CA ASP A 68 -0.95 4.73 -13.81
C ASP A 68 -0.10 5.93 -13.38
N CYS A 69 0.79 5.73 -12.40
CA CYS A 69 1.67 6.79 -11.92
C CYS A 69 3.14 6.34 -11.89
N SER A 70 4.04 7.32 -11.93
CA SER A 70 5.48 7.05 -11.95
C SER A 70 6.01 6.67 -10.57
N HIS A 71 7.12 5.94 -10.56
CA HIS A 71 7.85 5.62 -9.32
C HIS A 71 8.40 6.88 -8.63
N GLU A 72 8.61 7.97 -9.37
CA GLU A 72 9.01 9.25 -8.79
C GLU A 72 7.92 9.79 -7.85
N LYS A 73 6.64 9.63 -8.20
CA LYS A 73 5.53 10.04 -7.34
C LYS A 73 5.47 9.24 -6.04
N LEU A 74 5.79 7.95 -6.10
CA LEU A 74 5.94 7.11 -4.92
C LEU A 74 7.08 7.61 -4.02
N ASN A 75 8.23 7.97 -4.60
CA ASN A 75 9.35 8.55 -3.83
C ASN A 75 8.94 9.87 -3.18
N SER A 76 8.23 10.75 -3.90
CA SER A 76 7.71 12.01 -3.34
C SER A 76 6.72 11.78 -2.19
N ALA A 77 5.90 10.72 -2.26
CA ALA A 77 4.99 10.33 -1.17
C ALA A 77 5.73 9.88 0.10
N PHE A 78 6.94 9.35 -0.05
CA PHE A 78 7.78 8.94 1.08
C PHE A 78 8.57 10.08 1.70
N VAL A 79 8.95 11.09 0.91
CA VAL A 79 9.83 12.17 1.37
C VAL A 79 9.04 13.41 1.80
N ASP A 80 8.07 13.86 1.01
CA ASP A 80 7.53 15.23 1.16
C ASP A 80 6.00 15.29 1.32
N GLN A 81 5.26 14.31 0.81
CA GLN A 81 3.81 14.40 0.68
C GLN A 81 3.07 13.40 1.58
N LYS A 82 2.20 13.90 2.47
CA LYS A 82 1.24 13.09 3.25
C LYS A 82 0.30 12.34 2.32
N MET A 83 0.46 11.02 2.22
CA MET A 83 -0.41 10.18 1.40
C MET A 83 -0.78 8.88 2.11
N TRP A 84 -1.90 8.29 1.68
CA TRP A 84 -2.22 6.90 1.97
C TRP A 84 -1.66 6.01 0.89
N LEU A 85 -0.92 4.97 1.28
CA LEU A 85 -0.39 3.98 0.35
C LEU A 85 -1.04 2.64 0.66
N TRP A 86 -1.78 2.11 -0.31
CA TRP A 86 -2.42 0.80 -0.22
C TRP A 86 -1.54 -0.24 -0.88
N ASP A 87 -0.93 -1.09 -0.06
CA ASP A 87 0.08 -2.04 -0.52
C ASP A 87 -0.52 -3.45 -0.65
N PHE A 88 -0.80 -3.87 -1.88
CA PHE A 88 -1.32 -5.19 -2.26
C PHE A 88 -0.20 -6.14 -2.71
N GLN A 89 1.00 -5.99 -2.19
CA GLN A 89 2.09 -6.91 -2.51
C GLN A 89 2.16 -8.11 -1.58
N SER A 90 2.79 -9.17 -2.10
CA SER A 90 3.26 -10.30 -1.31
C SER A 90 4.14 -9.86 -0.13
N SER A 91 4.12 -10.64 0.95
CA SER A 91 4.93 -10.34 2.14
C SER A 91 6.43 -10.27 1.81
N LYS A 92 6.90 -11.15 0.92
CA LYS A 92 8.28 -11.18 0.44
C LYS A 92 8.65 -9.86 -0.26
N SER A 93 7.79 -9.33 -1.11
CA SER A 93 8.05 -8.07 -1.80
C SER A 93 8.04 -6.87 -0.85
N ARG A 94 7.15 -6.87 0.16
CA ARG A 94 7.16 -5.85 1.22
C ARG A 94 8.45 -5.89 2.03
N GLN A 95 8.93 -7.07 2.42
CA GLN A 95 10.20 -7.24 3.12
C GLN A 95 11.37 -6.66 2.32
N ILE A 96 11.42 -6.98 1.02
CA ILE A 96 12.46 -6.45 0.13
C ILE A 96 12.35 -4.93 0.01
N ARG A 97 11.15 -4.38 -0.23
CA ARG A 97 10.97 -2.94 -0.46
C ARG A 97 11.29 -2.12 0.78
N TYR A 98 10.73 -2.51 1.91
CA TYR A 98 10.81 -1.73 3.14
C TYR A 98 11.95 -2.18 4.05
N GLY A 99 12.82 -3.09 3.59
CA GLY A 99 13.95 -3.59 4.38
C GLY A 99 13.52 -4.31 5.67
N LEU A 100 12.38 -5.00 5.65
CA LEU A 100 11.80 -5.60 6.85
C LEU A 100 12.36 -7.00 7.09
N THR A 101 12.70 -7.29 8.33
CA THR A 101 13.24 -8.59 8.74
C THR A 101 12.16 -9.66 8.99
N SER A 102 10.89 -9.26 9.02
CA SER A 102 9.76 -10.15 9.27
C SER A 102 8.53 -9.75 8.46
N ASP A 103 7.58 -10.67 8.35
CA ASP A 103 6.26 -10.39 7.77
C ASP A 103 5.56 -9.25 8.51
N VAL A 104 4.92 -8.38 7.73
CA VAL A 104 4.08 -7.31 8.28
C VAL A 104 2.65 -7.81 8.36
N PRO A 105 2.03 -7.76 9.55
CA PRO A 105 0.62 -8.09 9.69
C PRO A 105 -0.24 -7.30 8.70
N LEU A 106 -1.27 -7.93 8.14
CA LEU A 106 -2.23 -7.23 7.31
C LEU A 106 -3.00 -6.19 8.14
N GLY A 107 -3.39 -5.09 7.49
CA GLY A 107 -3.95 -3.89 8.08
C GLY A 107 -2.99 -3.10 8.98
N GLN A 108 -1.74 -3.53 9.09
CA GLN A 108 -0.73 -2.76 9.81
C GLN A 108 -0.47 -1.46 9.06
N GLN A 109 -0.47 -0.36 9.80
CA GLN A 109 0.01 0.92 9.32
C GLN A 109 1.53 0.99 9.53
N LEU A 110 2.28 1.17 8.46
CA LEU A 110 3.71 1.50 8.54
C LEU A 110 3.87 3.01 8.38
N LEU A 111 4.67 3.60 9.27
CA LEU A 111 5.17 4.96 9.13
C LEU A 111 6.57 4.84 8.54
N ILE A 112 6.81 5.53 7.44
CA ILE A 112 8.15 5.63 6.87
C ILE A 112 8.70 7.00 7.25
N ASP A 113 9.85 7.01 7.90
CA ASP A 113 10.59 8.21 8.28
C ASP A 113 9.75 9.21 9.13
N SER A 114 10.18 10.46 9.20
CA SER A 114 9.57 11.59 9.89
C SER A 114 8.30 12.13 9.20
N THR A 115 7.90 11.51 8.09
CA THR A 115 7.16 12.16 6.99
C THR A 115 5.76 11.59 6.80
N LYS A 116 5.01 11.36 7.88
CA LYS A 116 3.53 11.51 7.92
C LYS A 116 2.65 10.64 6.98
N SER A 117 3.20 9.88 6.04
CA SER A 117 2.49 9.00 5.11
C SER A 117 2.20 7.66 5.78
N ARG A 118 1.06 7.07 5.42
CA ARG A 118 0.56 5.83 6.02
C ARG A 118 0.53 4.74 4.96
N ILE A 119 1.33 3.69 5.15
CA ILE A 119 1.19 2.49 4.33
C ILE A 119 0.23 1.53 5.02
N VAL A 120 -0.82 1.13 4.33
CA VAL A 120 -1.74 0.08 4.75
C VAL A 120 -1.37 -1.20 4.02
N CYS A 121 -0.92 -2.20 4.77
CA CYS A 121 -0.56 -3.52 4.25
C CYS A 121 -1.80 -4.37 3.96
N MET A 122 -2.04 -4.72 2.71
CA MET A 122 -3.19 -5.50 2.25
C MET A 122 -2.77 -6.92 1.84
N PRO A 123 -3.70 -7.90 1.80
CA PRO A 123 -3.41 -9.17 1.13
C PRO A 123 -2.99 -8.91 -0.32
N SER A 124 -2.09 -9.73 -0.87
CA SER A 124 -1.78 -9.61 -2.29
C SER A 124 -3.00 -9.92 -3.15
N LEU A 125 -3.03 -9.44 -4.40
CA LEU A 125 -4.15 -9.74 -5.30
C LEU A 125 -4.29 -11.25 -5.56
N ASP A 126 -3.18 -11.98 -5.67
CA ASP A 126 -3.20 -13.44 -5.73
C ASP A 126 -3.81 -14.07 -4.47
N GLN A 127 -3.44 -13.59 -3.29
CA GLN A 127 -4.05 -14.06 -2.04
C GLN A 127 -5.54 -13.69 -1.98
N TRP A 128 -5.92 -12.54 -2.51
CA TRP A 128 -7.29 -12.08 -2.58
C TRP A 128 -8.16 -13.04 -3.39
N HIS A 129 -7.73 -13.36 -4.60
CA HIS A 129 -8.49 -14.24 -5.49
C HIS A 129 -8.63 -15.65 -4.92
N ASN A 130 -7.58 -16.15 -4.26
CA ASN A 130 -7.48 -17.56 -3.88
C ASN A 130 -7.84 -17.87 -2.41
N SER A 131 -8.04 -16.87 -1.54
CA SER A 131 -8.26 -17.11 -0.11
C SER A 131 -9.47 -16.36 0.46
N SER A 132 -10.50 -17.09 0.85
CA SER A 132 -11.64 -16.55 1.60
C SER A 132 -11.21 -15.95 2.95
N THR A 133 -10.16 -16.50 3.56
CA THR A 133 -9.53 -15.96 4.77
C THR A 133 -8.91 -14.60 4.51
N ALA A 134 -8.24 -14.40 3.37
CA ALA A 134 -7.67 -13.09 3.01
C ALA A 134 -8.77 -12.02 2.84
N LYS A 135 -9.89 -12.38 2.19
CA LYS A 135 -11.06 -11.49 2.03
C LYS A 135 -11.69 -11.11 3.37
N LYS A 136 -11.88 -12.08 4.27
CA LYS A 136 -12.38 -11.81 5.64
C LYS A 136 -11.43 -10.90 6.40
N ARG A 137 -10.13 -11.14 6.26
CA ARG A 137 -9.09 -10.37 6.94
C ARG A 137 -9.08 -8.91 6.48
N TYR A 138 -9.23 -8.65 5.19
CA TYR A 138 -9.41 -7.30 4.66
C TYR A 138 -10.52 -6.53 5.37
N TRP A 139 -11.71 -7.12 5.51
CA TRP A 139 -12.83 -6.42 6.13
C TRP A 139 -12.56 -6.09 7.61
N GLN A 140 -11.93 -7.01 8.34
CA GLN A 140 -11.49 -6.77 9.72
C GLN A 140 -10.48 -5.62 9.79
N ASP A 141 -9.52 -5.59 8.87
CA ASP A 141 -8.48 -4.56 8.81
C ASP A 141 -9.06 -3.21 8.38
N PHE A 142 -9.95 -3.18 7.40
CA PHE A 142 -10.68 -1.99 6.96
C PHE A 142 -11.48 -1.38 8.13
N GLN A 143 -12.26 -2.21 8.84
CA GLN A 143 -13.02 -1.77 10.01
C GLN A 143 -12.11 -1.18 11.09
N ARG A 144 -10.97 -1.83 11.37
CA ARG A 144 -10.00 -1.35 12.37
C ARG A 144 -9.38 0.00 11.99
N ILE A 145 -9.20 0.28 10.70
CA ILE A 145 -8.52 1.50 10.24
C ILE A 145 -9.49 2.67 10.09
N PHE A 146 -10.72 2.42 9.63
CA PHE A 146 -11.66 3.47 9.19
C PHE A 146 -12.94 3.58 10.02
N CYS A 147 -13.28 2.60 10.86
CA CYS A 147 -14.56 2.56 11.57
C CYS A 147 -14.44 2.69 13.10
N THR A 148 -13.28 3.10 13.60
CA THR A 148 -13.01 3.37 15.03
C THR A 148 -12.89 4.86 15.29
#